data_AF-A0A2P5MQS1-F1
#
_entry.id   AF-A0A2P5MQS1-F1
#
_cell.length_a   1.000
_cell.length_b   1.000
_cell.length_c   1.000
_cell.angle_alpha   90.00
_cell.angle_beta   90.00
_cell.angle_gamma   90.00
#
_symmetry.space_group_name_H-M   'P 1'
#
loop_
_entity.id
_entity.type
_entity.pdbx_description
1 polymer ?
#
loop_
_entity_poly.entity_id
_entity_poly.type
_entity_poly.pdbx_seq_one_letter_code
_entity_poly.pdbx_strand_id
1 'polypeptide(L)'
;YRSAIRIKRSERGIWQRRFWEHTILDDADYAAHMDYIHHKPVKHGWAVAVKGWPYSSFLRLVKMDIYPLTWTWLDLALLEPGEPDN
;
A
#
# COMPACT_ATOMS: atom_id res chain seq x y z
N TYR A 1 -12.44 -26.33 -9.18
CA TYR A 1 -13.29 -26.92 -8.12
C TYR A 1 -13.58 -25.87 -7.05
N ARG A 2 -14.85 -25.53 -6.76
CA ARG A 2 -15.24 -24.59 -5.69
C ARG A 2 -15.76 -25.39 -4.50
N SER A 3 -15.23 -25.15 -3.29
CA SER A 3 -15.69 -25.86 -2.08
C SER A 3 -17.14 -25.49 -1.75
N ALA A 4 -17.90 -26.42 -1.14
CA ALA A 4 -19.30 -26.21 -0.79
C ALA A 4 -19.54 -24.94 0.07
N ILE A 5 -18.57 -24.59 0.92
CA ILE A 5 -18.59 -23.36 1.74
C ILE A 5 -18.56 -22.10 0.85
N ARG A 6 -17.75 -22.09 -0.23
CA ARG A 6 -17.66 -20.96 -1.17
C ARG A 6 -18.97 -20.75 -1.92
N ILE A 7 -19.62 -21.86 -2.31
CA ILE A 7 -20.92 -21.82 -2.98
C ILE A 7 -22.00 -21.27 -2.04
N LYS A 8 -22.05 -21.75 -0.79
CA LYS A 8 -23.00 -21.28 0.23
C LYS A 8 -22.87 -19.79 0.55
N ARG A 9 -21.65 -19.23 0.46
CA ARG A 9 -21.37 -17.81 0.70
C ARG A 9 -21.40 -16.94 -0.57
N SER A 10 -21.80 -17.49 -1.72
CA SER A 10 -21.73 -16.80 -3.02
C SER A 10 -20.34 -16.23 -3.36
N GLU A 11 -19.28 -16.82 -2.83
CA GLU A 11 -17.90 -16.38 -3.03
C GLU A 11 -17.46 -16.72 -4.47
N ARG A 12 -17.31 -15.71 -5.33
CA ARG A 12 -16.97 -15.88 -6.76
C ARG A 12 -15.50 -16.24 -7.02
N GLY A 13 -14.65 -16.15 -6.00
CA GLY A 13 -13.24 -16.57 -6.04
C GLY A 13 -12.26 -15.51 -6.56
N ILE A 14 -12.73 -14.28 -6.85
CA ILE A 14 -11.88 -13.15 -7.25
C ILE A 14 -11.18 -12.53 -6.02
N TRP A 15 -11.91 -12.39 -4.92
CA TRP A 15 -11.39 -11.81 -3.68
C TRP A 15 -10.70 -12.86 -2.81
N GLN A 16 -9.57 -12.49 -2.22
CA GLN A 16 -8.96 -13.25 -1.12
C GLN A 16 -9.95 -13.31 0.06
N ARG A 17 -9.95 -14.44 0.79
CA ARG A 17 -10.80 -14.59 1.99
C ARG A 17 -10.11 -13.89 3.14
N ARG A 18 -10.86 -13.02 3.84
CA ARG A 18 -10.36 -12.10 4.88
C ARG A 18 -9.43 -11.03 4.30
N PHE A 19 -9.12 -10.05 5.12
CA PHE A 19 -8.20 -8.97 4.82
C PHE A 19 -7.24 -8.81 6.00
N TRP A 20 -6.12 -8.15 5.73
CA TRP A 20 -5.22 -7.69 6.78
C TRP A 20 -5.76 -6.37 7.34
N GLU A 21 -5.80 -6.27 8.66
CA GLU A 21 -6.25 -5.10 9.39
C GLU A 21 -5.15 -4.68 10.37
N HIS A 22 -4.89 -3.39 10.43
CA HIS A 22 -4.01 -2.76 11.40
C HIS A 22 -4.67 -1.48 11.89
N THR A 23 -4.77 -1.36 13.21
CA THR A 23 -5.32 -0.17 13.86
C THR A 23 -4.21 0.85 14.00
N ILE A 24 -4.41 2.01 13.37
CA ILE A 24 -3.49 3.15 13.48
C ILE A 24 -3.61 3.73 14.89
N LEU A 25 -2.49 3.79 15.60
CA LEU A 25 -2.47 4.19 17.02
C LEU A 25 -2.07 5.64 17.25
N ASP A 26 -1.27 6.21 16.35
CA ASP A 26 -0.77 7.59 16.44
C ASP A 26 -0.47 8.19 15.06
N ASP A 27 -0.07 9.46 15.08
CA ASP A 27 0.21 10.24 13.87
C ASP A 27 1.48 9.75 13.13
N ALA A 28 2.46 9.19 13.84
CA ALA A 28 3.68 8.67 13.23
C ALA A 28 3.39 7.37 12.47
N ASP A 29 2.58 6.50 13.06
CA ASP A 29 2.09 5.28 12.44
C ASP A 29 1.22 5.58 11.20
N TYR A 30 0.35 6.59 11.31
CA TYR A 30 -0.43 7.09 10.17
C TYR A 30 0.48 7.54 9.02
N ALA A 31 1.49 8.37 9.31
CA ALA A 31 2.41 8.88 8.30
C ALA A 31 3.19 7.75 7.62
N ALA A 32 3.71 6.79 8.39
CA ALA A 32 4.43 5.64 7.86
C ALA A 32 3.55 4.78 6.92
N HIS A 33 2.30 4.53 7.32
CA HIS A 33 1.34 3.78 6.51
C HIS A 33 0.97 4.52 5.22
N MET A 34 0.77 5.83 5.28
CA MET A 34 0.47 6.66 4.11
C MET A 34 1.63 6.66 3.11
N ASP A 35 2.85 6.85 3.60
CA ASP A 35 4.05 6.81 2.76
C ASP A 35 4.19 5.41 2.11
N TYR A 36 3.89 4.34 2.84
CA TYR A 36 4.04 2.97 2.34
C TYR A 36 3.06 2.67 1.21
N ILE A 37 1.81 3.09 1.36
CA ILE A 37 0.76 2.93 0.35
C ILE A 37 1.14 3.65 -0.95
N HIS A 38 1.65 4.88 -0.85
CA HIS A 38 2.04 5.65 -2.04
C HIS A 38 3.33 5.11 -2.69
N HIS A 39 4.24 4.53 -1.90
CA HIS A 39 5.47 3.92 -2.43
C HIS A 39 5.24 2.52 -3.04
N LYS A 40 4.21 1.78 -2.63
CA LYS A 40 3.98 0.39 -3.07
C LYS A 40 4.08 0.14 -4.58
N PRO A 41 3.52 0.98 -5.47
CA PRO A 41 3.64 0.79 -6.91
C PRO A 41 5.10 0.82 -7.41
N VAL A 42 5.95 1.62 -6.77
CA VAL A 42 7.39 1.68 -7.05
C VAL A 42 8.09 0.45 -6.47
N LYS A 43 7.81 0.08 -5.21
CA LYS A 43 8.32 -1.14 -4.58
C LYS A 43 8.03 -2.40 -5.41
N HIS A 44 6.85 -2.48 -6.02
CA HIS A 44 6.43 -3.61 -6.87
C HIS A 44 6.84 -3.46 -8.35
N GLY A 45 7.55 -2.40 -8.73
CA GLY A 45 8.05 -2.19 -10.09
C GLY A 45 6.98 -1.81 -11.13
N TRP A 46 5.78 -1.43 -10.69
CA TRP A 46 4.68 -1.04 -11.58
C TRP A 46 4.81 0.40 -12.09
N ALA A 47 5.58 1.24 -11.39
CA ALA A 47 5.90 2.60 -11.78
C ALA A 47 7.36 2.94 -11.44
N VAL A 48 7.99 3.75 -12.29
CA VAL A 48 9.35 4.27 -12.04
C VAL A 48 9.36 5.30 -10.90
N ALA A 49 8.26 6.03 -10.71
CA ALA A 49 8.10 7.02 -9.66
C ALA A 49 6.64 7.11 -9.21
N VAL A 50 6.42 7.52 -7.95
CA VAL A 50 5.08 7.61 -7.32
C VAL A 50 4.12 8.47 -8.12
N LYS A 51 4.59 9.63 -8.61
CA LYS A 51 3.80 10.54 -9.47
C LYS A 51 3.33 9.91 -10.80
N GLY A 52 3.99 8.83 -11.25
CA GLY A 52 3.64 8.11 -12.48
C GLY A 52 2.51 7.10 -12.30
N TRP A 53 2.03 6.88 -11.07
CA TRP A 53 0.97 5.91 -10.79
C TRP A 53 -0.40 6.58 -10.60
N PRO A 54 -1.31 6.52 -11.60
CA PRO A 54 -2.58 7.24 -11.55
C PRO A 54 -3.60 6.62 -10.60
N TYR A 55 -3.42 5.35 -10.21
CA TYR A 55 -4.35 4.61 -9.35
C TYR A 55 -4.01 4.77 -7.86
N SER A 56 -3.80 6.01 -7.42
CA SER A 56 -3.56 6.36 -6.02
C SER A 56 -4.12 7.75 -5.69
N SER A 57 -4.25 8.05 -4.41
CA SER A 57 -4.58 9.38 -3.91
C SER A 57 -3.43 10.39 -3.99
N PHE A 58 -2.22 9.97 -4.37
CA PHE A 58 -1.01 10.80 -4.30
C PHE A 58 -1.16 12.16 -4.97
N LEU A 59 -1.57 12.20 -6.24
CA LEU A 59 -1.69 13.46 -6.98
C LEU A 59 -2.75 14.40 -6.41
N ARG A 60 -3.78 13.86 -5.74
CA ARG A 60 -4.74 14.68 -5.00
C ARG A 60 -4.10 15.30 -3.76
N LEU A 61 -3.29 14.53 -3.03
CA LEU A 61 -2.60 15.02 -1.84
C LEU A 61 -1.48 16.03 -2.19
N VAL A 62 -0.85 15.91 -3.36
CA VAL A 62 0.04 16.94 -3.90
C VAL A 62 -0.70 18.26 -4.14
N LYS A 63 -1.91 18.22 -4.70
CA LYS A 63 -2.75 19.42 -4.90
C LYS A 63 -3.22 20.07 -3.59
N MET A 64 -3.13 19.34 -2.48
CA MET A 64 -3.49 19.80 -1.14
C MET A 64 -2.26 20.20 -0.32
N ASP A 65 -1.08 20.26 -0.94
CA ASP A 65 0.20 20.56 -0.28
C ASP A 65 0.56 19.60 0.87
N ILE A 66 0.00 18.38 0.87
CA ILE A 66 0.32 17.33 1.84
C ILE A 66 1.61 16.59 1.45
N TYR A 67 1.78 16.34 0.14
CA TYR A 67 3.01 15.74 -0.41
C TYR A 67 3.66 16.68 -1.43
N PRO A 68 5.00 16.78 -1.45
CA PRO A 68 5.67 17.38 -2.60
C PRO A 68 5.52 16.47 -3.83
N LEU A 69 5.40 17.05 -5.03
CA LEU A 69 5.35 16.27 -6.28
C LEU A 69 6.62 15.43 -6.52
N THR A 70 7.74 15.89 -5.96
CA THR A 70 9.04 15.23 -5.99
C THR A 70 9.22 14.23 -4.85
N TRP A 71 8.18 13.97 -4.05
CA TRP A 71 8.27 13.01 -2.96
C TRP A 71 8.69 11.64 -3.47
N THR A 72 9.65 11.07 -2.77
CA THR A 72 10.11 9.69 -2.93
C THR A 72 10.31 9.14 -1.52
N TRP A 73 9.93 7.90 -1.29
CA TRP A 73 10.33 7.20 -0.07
C TRP A 73 11.86 7.15 -0.07
N LEU A 74 12.50 7.86 0.87
CA LEU A 74 13.95 7.74 1.05
C LEU A 74 14.18 6.32 1.54
N ASP A 75 14.96 5.54 0.81
CA ASP A 75 15.25 4.16 1.20
C ASP A 75 16.01 4.20 2.54
N LEU A 76 15.28 4.08 3.65
CA LEU A 76 15.84 3.77 4.97
C LEU A 76 16.36 2.33 5.01
N ALA A 77 16.59 1.68 3.86
CA ALA A 77 17.43 0.51 3.71
C ALA A 77 18.91 0.73 4.13
N LEU A 78 19.28 1.93 4.63
CA LEU A 78 20.50 2.16 5.41
C LEU A 78 20.31 2.12 6.94
N LEU A 79 19.12 1.76 7.43
CA LEU A 79 18.81 1.54 8.84
C LEU A 79 18.20 0.15 9.01
N GLU A 80 19.09 -0.84 8.98
CA GLU A 80 18.95 -2.25 9.42
C GLU A 80 17.90 -3.15 8.71
N PRO A 81 18.32 -4.28 8.09
CA PRO A 81 17.42 -5.26 7.47
C PRO A 81 16.84 -6.17 8.55
N GLY A 82 15.55 -6.05 8.82
CA GLY A 82 14.95 -6.72 9.96
C GLY A 82 13.49 -7.13 9.81
N GLU A 83 13.01 -7.51 8.62
CA GLU A 83 11.87 -8.45 8.58
C GLU A 83 11.85 -9.26 7.28
N PRO A 84 11.71 -10.60 7.36
CA PRO A 84 11.71 -11.46 6.19
C PRO A 84 10.36 -11.39 5.47
N ASP A 85 10.40 -11.17 4.16
CA ASP A 85 9.27 -11.48 3.30
C ASP A 85 9.02 -13.01 3.34
N ASN A 86 7.79 -13.39 3.71
CA ASN A 86 7.18 -14.74 3.71
C ASN A 86 7.93 -15.90 3.05
#